data_AF-A0A9D6UEB4-F1
#
_entry.id   AF-A0A9D6UEB4-F1
#
_cell.length_a   1.000
_cell.length_b   1.000
_cell.length_c   1.000
_cell.angle_alpha   90.00
_cell.angle_beta   90.00
_cell.angle_gamma   90.00
#
_symmetry.space_group_name_H-M   'P 1'
#
loop_
_entity.id
_entity.type
_entity.pdbx_description
1 polymer ?
#
loop_
_entity_poly.entity_id
_entity_poly.type
_entity_poly.pdbx_seq_one_letter_code
_entity_poly.pdbx_strand_id
1 'polypeptide(L)'
;MPRPNVPQKNPSEPRGTTTENAKINEEAASIASYIADMSDEMAKLASRCDMPMLCYFLNLARAEADMRARELGGYSIDRSA
;
A
#
# COMPACT_ATOMS: atom_id res chain seq x y z
N MET A 1 20.74 -35.65 -46.72
CA MET A 1 20.64 -34.19 -46.90
C MET A 1 19.18 -33.78 -46.67
N PRO A 2 18.86 -32.65 -46.00
CA PRO A 2 19.16 -32.25 -44.62
C PRO A 2 17.88 -32.05 -43.77
N ARG A 3 17.99 -32.18 -42.44
CA ARG A 3 16.99 -31.66 -41.49
C ARG A 3 17.04 -30.13 -41.49
N PRO A 4 15.90 -29.42 -41.50
CA PRO A 4 15.87 -28.03 -41.07
C PRO A 4 15.94 -27.94 -39.54
N ASN A 5 16.88 -27.12 -39.11
CA ASN A 5 17.22 -26.76 -37.75
C ASN A 5 16.16 -25.80 -37.15
N VAL A 6 15.74 -26.02 -35.90
CA VAL A 6 14.86 -25.16 -35.08
C VAL A 6 15.64 -23.88 -34.66
N PRO A 7 15.04 -22.72 -34.28
CA PRO A 7 14.40 -22.58 -32.95
C PRO A 7 13.24 -21.55 -32.80
N GLN A 8 12.34 -21.86 -31.86
CA GLN A 8 11.70 -20.98 -30.85
C GLN A 8 11.29 -19.54 -31.19
N LYS A 9 10.03 -19.20 -30.88
CA LYS A 9 9.73 -18.05 -29.98
C LYS A 9 8.33 -18.17 -29.37
N ASN A 10 8.20 -18.98 -28.31
CA ASN A 10 7.23 -18.69 -27.25
C ASN A 10 7.99 -18.01 -26.11
N PRO A 11 7.75 -16.71 -25.89
CA PRO A 11 7.69 -16.12 -24.57
C PRO A 11 6.34 -15.41 -24.48
N SER A 12 5.36 -15.91 -23.73
CA SER A 12 5.30 -15.72 -22.26
C SER A 12 5.94 -14.38 -21.86
N GLU A 13 5.14 -13.32 -21.74
CA GLU A 13 5.14 -12.36 -20.62
C GLU A 13 4.32 -11.10 -20.94
N PRO A 14 3.33 -10.72 -20.10
CA PRO A 14 2.77 -9.37 -20.08
C PRO A 14 3.72 -8.46 -19.29
N ARG A 15 4.79 -7.99 -19.95
CA ARG A 15 5.81 -7.09 -19.38
C ARG A 15 5.31 -5.71 -18.91
N GLY A 16 4.01 -5.42 -19.06
CA GLY A 16 3.39 -4.16 -18.60
C GLY A 16 2.92 -4.15 -17.15
N THR A 17 2.72 -5.31 -16.53
CA THR A 17 1.97 -5.40 -15.25
C THR A 17 2.79 -5.01 -14.02
N THR A 18 4.09 -5.27 -13.99
CA THR A 18 4.90 -5.06 -12.76
C THR A 18 5.11 -3.58 -12.44
N THR A 19 5.42 -2.75 -13.43
CA THR A 19 5.65 -1.32 -13.25
C THR A 19 4.36 -0.57 -12.94
N GLU A 20 3.25 -0.96 -13.57
CA GLU A 20 1.94 -0.39 -13.31
C GLU A 20 1.45 -0.72 -11.89
N ASN A 21 1.60 -1.98 -11.46
CA ASN A 21 1.27 -2.39 -10.08
C ASN A 21 2.13 -1.69 -9.03
N ALA A 22 3.43 -1.49 -9.29
CA ALA A 22 4.30 -0.75 -8.37
C ALA A 22 3.85 0.70 -8.21
N LYS A 23 3.46 1.36 -9.30
CA LYS A 23 2.95 2.74 -9.28
C LYS A 23 1.61 2.85 -8.54
N ILE A 24 0.70 1.89 -8.73
CA ILE A 24 -0.58 1.82 -8.00
C ILE A 24 -0.32 1.64 -6.49
N ASN A 25 0.64 0.79 -6.11
CA ASN A 25 1.00 0.60 -4.70
C ASN A 25 1.61 1.87 -4.08
N GLU A 26 2.44 2.59 -4.82
CA GLU A 26 3.02 3.86 -4.37
C GLU A 26 1.95 4.95 -4.16
N GLU A 27 0.98 5.04 -5.08
CA GLU A 27 -0.16 5.95 -4.95
C GLU A 27 -1.04 5.58 -3.74
N ALA A 28 -1.34 4.29 -3.57
CA ALA A 28 -2.11 3.81 -2.43
C ALA A 28 -1.37 4.01 -1.09
N ALA A 29 -0.04 3.84 -1.07
CA ALA A 29 0.78 4.13 0.11
C ALA A 29 0.75 5.63 0.46
N SER A 30 0.82 6.49 -0.55
CA SER A 30 0.74 7.95 -0.38
C SER A 30 -0.63 8.37 0.17
N ILE A 31 -1.72 7.78 -0.34
CA ILE A 31 -3.08 8.02 0.17
C ILE A 31 -3.20 7.55 1.62
N ALA A 32 -2.68 6.38 1.95
CA ALA A 32 -2.70 5.86 3.32
C ALA A 32 -1.92 6.78 4.28
N SER A 33 -0.74 7.26 3.88
CA SER A 33 0.03 8.25 4.67
C SER A 33 -0.79 9.52 4.91
N TYR A 34 -1.45 10.04 3.87
CA TYR A 34 -2.29 11.22 4.00
C TYR A 34 -3.47 11.01 4.96
N ILE A 35 -4.10 9.83 4.93
CA ILE A 35 -5.17 9.47 5.89
C ILE A 35 -4.63 9.45 7.33
N ALA A 36 -3.41 8.95 7.55
CA ALA A 36 -2.80 8.92 8.87
C ALA A 36 -2.59 10.34 9.42
N ASP A 37 -2.05 11.25 8.59
CA ASP A 37 -1.83 12.65 8.97
C ASP A 37 -3.14 13.37 9.30
N MET A 38 -4.15 13.24 8.43
CA MET A 38 -5.48 13.82 8.65
C MET A 38 -6.14 13.27 9.92
N SER A 39 -6.01 11.96 10.17
CA SER A 39 -6.59 11.32 11.34
C SER A 39 -5.94 11.83 12.63
N ASP A 40 -4.64 12.09 12.64
CA ASP A 40 -3.93 12.70 13.78
C ASP A 40 -4.44 14.12 14.08
N GLU A 41 -4.56 14.96 13.05
CA GLU A 41 -5.09 16.32 13.22
C GLU A 41 -6.52 16.32 13.74
N MET A 42 -7.37 15.46 13.18
CA MET A 42 -8.76 15.32 13.63
C MET A 42 -8.85 14.77 15.05
N ALA A 43 -7.99 13.82 15.44
CA ALA A 43 -7.97 13.26 16.79
C ALA A 43 -7.66 14.34 17.84
N LYS A 44 -6.70 15.24 17.53
CA LYS A 44 -6.38 16.40 18.37
C LYS A 44 -7.59 17.33 18.53
N LEU A 45 -8.35 17.58 17.46
CA LEU A 45 -9.57 18.39 17.54
C LEU A 45 -10.67 17.69 18.35
N ALA A 46 -10.91 16.41 18.10
CA ALA A 46 -11.91 15.61 18.83
C ALA A 46 -11.60 15.54 20.33
N SER A 47 -10.32 15.40 20.69
CA SER A 47 -9.88 15.42 22.08
C SER A 47 -10.15 16.77 22.76
N ARG A 48 -10.04 17.89 22.05
CA ARG A 48 -10.31 19.24 22.60
C ARG A 48 -11.80 19.54 22.76
N CYS A 49 -12.65 18.82 22.04
CA CYS A 49 -14.10 18.97 22.08
C CYS A 49 -14.79 17.95 23.02
N ASP A 50 -14.03 17.26 23.88
CA ASP A 50 -14.52 16.19 24.76
C ASP A 50 -15.33 15.11 24.00
N MET A 51 -14.85 14.72 22.81
CA MET A 51 -15.41 13.62 22.01
C MET A 51 -14.50 12.38 22.08
N PRO A 52 -14.44 11.66 23.21
CA PRO A 52 -13.46 10.59 23.44
C PRO A 52 -13.63 9.40 22.49
N MET A 53 -14.87 9.02 22.14
CA MET A 53 -15.13 7.94 21.18
C MET A 53 -14.61 8.30 19.78
N LEU A 54 -14.83 9.54 19.34
CA LEU A 54 -14.33 9.99 18.04
C LEU A 54 -12.80 10.02 18.01
N CYS A 55 -12.18 10.55 19.07
CA CYS A 55 -10.71 10.54 19.23
C CYS A 55 -10.15 9.10 19.16
N TYR A 56 -10.79 8.14 19.84
CA TYR A 56 -10.41 6.74 19.78
C TYR A 56 -10.45 6.18 18.35
N PHE A 57 -11.55 6.36 17.63
CA PHE A 57 -11.67 5.86 16.25
C PHE A 57 -10.68 6.51 15.29
N LEU A 58 -10.38 7.81 15.46
CA LEU A 58 -9.39 8.50 14.65
C LEU A 58 -7.97 7.99 14.92
N ASN A 59 -7.64 7.71 16.18
CA ASN A 59 -6.36 7.08 16.53
C ASN A 59 -6.24 5.66 15.95
N LEU A 60 -7.34 4.89 15.94
CA LEU A 60 -7.38 3.57 15.32
C LEU A 60 -7.21 3.66 13.79
N ALA A 61 -7.93 4.58 13.15
CA ALA A 61 -7.82 4.83 11.71
C ALA A 61 -6.41 5.26 11.31
N ARG A 62 -5.76 6.12 12.10
CA ARG A 62 -4.34 6.48 11.91
C ARG A 62 -3.44 5.25 11.94
N ALA A 63 -3.58 4.41 12.97
CA ALA A 63 -2.73 3.22 13.12
C ALA A 63 -2.92 2.25 11.95
N GLU A 64 -4.16 2.05 11.50
CA GLU A 64 -4.47 1.23 10.32
C GLU A 64 -3.82 1.80 9.05
N ALA A 65 -3.95 3.11 8.84
CA ALA A 65 -3.39 3.81 7.69
C ALA A 65 -1.86 3.79 7.67
N ASP A 66 -1.21 4.01 8.82
CA ASP A 66 0.25 3.89 8.97
C ASP A 66 0.75 2.48 8.63
N MET A 67 0.03 1.45 9.10
CA MET A 67 0.33 0.05 8.76
C MET A 67 0.22 -0.16 7.25
N ARG A 68 -0.85 0.35 6.64
CA ARG A 68 -1.12 0.19 5.21
C ARG A 68 -0.09 0.89 4.33
N ALA A 69 0.32 2.09 4.70
CA ALA A 69 1.36 2.85 4.01
C ALA A 69 2.70 2.08 4.01
N ARG A 70 3.06 1.44 5.13
CA ARG A 70 4.28 0.64 5.25
C ARG A 70 4.25 -0.65 4.43
N GLU A 71 3.13 -1.38 4.49
CA GLU A 71 2.92 -2.61 3.71
C GLU A 71 3.04 -2.34 2.21
N LEU A 72 2.45 -1.23 1.74
CA LEU A 72 2.44 -0.85 0.32
C LEU A 72 3.76 -0.20 -0.13
N GLY A 73 4.44 0.53 0.76
CA GLY A 73 5.75 1.16 0.51
C GLY A 73 6.93 0.19 0.49
N GLY A 74 6.69 -1.12 0.57
CA GLY A 74 7.72 -2.15 0.42
C GLY A 74 8.37 -2.62 1.71
N TYR A 75 7.90 -2.18 2.88
CA TYR A 75 8.25 -2.83 4.15
C TYR A 75 7.34 -4.04 4.35
N SER A 76 7.86 -5.22 4.03
CA SER A 76 7.23 -6.49 4.41
C SER A 76 7.22 -6.58 5.93
N ILE A 77 6.05 -6.37 6.53
CA ILE A 77 5.83 -6.70 7.94
C ILE A 77 5.78 -8.23 7.99
N ASP A 78 6.88 -8.86 8.41
CA ASP A 78 6.87 -10.28 8.72
C ASP A 78 5.90 -10.51 9.87
N ARG A 79 4.75 -11.11 9.55
CA ARG A 79 3.66 -11.38 10.48
C ARG A 79 3.79 -12.77 11.12
N SER A 80 4.94 -13.42 10.95
CA SER A 80 5.27 -14.70 11.56
C SER A 80 5.64 -14.48 13.03
N ALA A 81 4.61 -14.40 13.88
CA ALA A 81 4.71 -14.51 15.33
C ALA A 81 4.85 -15.97 15.77
#